data_AF-A0A852ZUG4-F1
#
_entry.id   AF-A0A852ZUG4-F1
#
_cell.length_a   1.000
_cell.length_b   1.000
_cell.length_c   1.000
_cell.angle_alpha   90.00
_cell.angle_beta   90.00
_cell.angle_gamma   90.00
#
_symmetry.space_group_name_H-M   'P 1'
#
loop_
_entity.id
_entity.type
_entity.pdbx_description
1 polymer ?
#
loop_
_entity_poly.entity_id
_entity_poly.type
_entity_poly.pdbx_seq_one_letter_code
_entity_poly.pdbx_strand_id
1 'polypeptide(L)' 'MELYQQLQRTPDKEARYRLMREILGIAREEFYVIGTVLEEQGYGIVSDRMHNVVRSMPESHIYNTPAPTNPEQYFQTG' A
#
# COMPACT_ATOMS: atom_id res chain seq x y z
N MET A 1 13.67 17.80 -5.36
CA MET A 1 12.45 17.49 -6.14
C MET A 1 12.73 16.89 -7.51
N GLU A 2 13.86 17.18 -8.15
CA GLU A 2 14.22 16.67 -9.48
C GLU A 2 14.17 15.12 -9.59
N LEU A 3 14.81 14.41 -8.66
CA LEU A 3 14.78 12.93 -8.62
C LEU A 3 13.36 12.37 -8.56
N TYR A 4 12.46 13.01 -7.82
CA TYR A 4 11.07 12.58 -7.72
C TYR A 4 10.29 12.81 -9.03
N GLN A 5 10.55 13.91 -9.74
CA GLN A 5 9.98 14.15 -11.07
C GLN A 5 10.52 13.15 -12.10
N GLN A 6 11.81 12.82 -12.04
CA GLN A 6 12.41 11.79 -12.88
C GLN A 6 11.82 10.40 -12.58
N LEU A 7 11.62 10.07 -11.30
CA LEU A 7 10.99 8.83 -10.86
C LEU A 7 9.61 8.64 -11.50
N GLN A 8 8.76 9.68 -11.47
CA GLN A 8 7.42 9.63 -12.05
C GLN A 8 7.42 9.41 -13.57
N ARG A 9 8.44 9.89 -14.28
CA ARG A 9 8.58 9.77 -15.74
C ARG A 9 9.28 8.48 -16.19
N THR A 10 9.86 7.71 -15.27
CA THR A 10 10.64 6.51 -15.58
C THR A 10 9.73 5.28 -15.69
N PRO A 11 9.61 4.63 -16.86
CA PRO A 11 8.74 3.46 -17.01
C PRO A 11 9.38 2.19 -16.43
N ASP A 12 10.70 2.04 -16.56
CA ASP A 12 11.43 0.88 -16.08
C ASP A 12 11.36 0.76 -14.55
N LYS A 13 11.03 -0.43 -14.07
CA LYS A 13 10.81 -0.70 -12.65
C LYS A 13 12.12 -0.61 -11.86
N GLU A 14 13.20 -1.19 -12.38
CA GLU A 14 14.48 -1.22 -11.68
C GLU A 14 15.14 0.16 -11.63
N ALA A 15 15.00 0.95 -12.70
CA ALA A 15 15.41 2.35 -12.73
C ALA A 15 14.63 3.19 -11.71
N ARG A 16 13.30 3.01 -11.61
CA ARG A 16 12.51 3.67 -10.56
C ARG A 16 12.99 3.31 -9.16
N TYR A 17 13.30 2.04 -8.89
CA TYR A 17 13.83 1.64 -7.59
C TYR A 17 15.19 2.25 -7.27
N ARG A 18 16.07 2.40 -8.25
CA ARG A 18 17.35 3.12 -8.05
C ARG A 18 17.11 4.57 -7.65
N LEU A 19 16.25 5.28 -8.36
CA LEU A 19 15.91 6.68 -8.06
C LEU A 19 15.26 6.83 -6.67
N MET A 20 14.33 5.95 -6.31
CA MET A 20 13.70 5.99 -4.98
C MET A 20 14.71 5.72 -3.85
N ARG A 21 15.65 4.79 -4.05
CA ARG A 21 16.72 4.52 -3.09
C ARG A 21 17.61 5.74 -2.86
N GLU A 22 17.91 6.51 -3.91
CA GLU A 22 18.69 7.74 -3.78
C GLU A 22 17.93 8.81 -2.96
N ILE A 23 16.63 8.98 -3.21
CA ILE A 23 15.76 9.87 -2.42
C ILE A 23 15.76 9.46 -0.94
N LEU A 24 15.62 8.16 -0.65
CA LEU A 24 15.67 7.64 0.72
C LEU A 24 17.06 7.82 1.37
N GLY A 25 18.13 7.74 0.58
CA GLY A 25 19.50 8.04 1.03
C GLY A 25 19.62 9.47 1.52
N ILE A 26 19.09 10.45 0.77
CA ILE A 26 19.07 11.85 1.19
C ILE A 26 18.21 12.02 2.46
N ALA A 27 17.04 11.38 2.51
CA ALA A 27 16.17 11.48 3.69
C ALA A 27 16.81 10.92 4.97
N ARG A 28 17.68 9.91 4.85
CA ARG A 28 18.45 9.34 5.95
C ARG A 28 19.47 10.31 6.52
N GLU A 29 20.18 11.05 5.68
CA GLU A 29 21.24 11.99 6.13
C GLU A 29 20.66 13.29 6.69
N GLU A 30 19.56 13.78 6.10
CA GLU A 30 18.97 15.09 6.42
C GLU A 30 17.85 15.03 7.46
N PHE A 31 17.37 13.83 7.82
CA PHE A 31 16.32 13.62 8.83
C PHE A 31 15.05 14.47 8.64
N TYR A 32 14.59 14.66 7.39
CA TYR A 32 13.40 15.48 7.08
C TYR A 32 12.13 15.06 7.86
N VAL A 33 12.02 13.78 8.21
CA VAL A 33 10.99 13.22 9.10
C VAL A 33 11.62 12.12 9.95
N ILE A 34 11.26 12.05 11.23
CA ILE A 34 11.64 10.97 12.14
C ILE A 34 10.38 10.16 12.47
N GLY A 35 10.30 8.94 11.95
CA GLY A 35 9.21 8.02 12.26
C GLY A 35 9.27 7.54 13.72
N THR A 36 8.12 7.45 14.38
CA THR A 36 8.02 7.00 15.77
C THR A 36 7.48 5.57 15.86
N VAL A 37 6.26 5.37 15.38
CA VAL A 37 5.56 4.08 15.30
C VAL A 37 4.71 4.05 14.02
N LEU A 38 4.42 2.83 13.55
CA LEU A 38 3.43 2.60 12.51
C LEU A 38 2.05 2.43 13.14
N GLU A 39 1.00 2.69 12.35
CA GLU A 39 -0.37 2.39 12.75
C GLU A 39 -0.55 0.88 13.00
N GLU A 40 -1.36 0.55 14.01
CA GLU A 40 -1.65 -0.84 14.33
C GLU A 40 -2.53 -1.47 13.24
N GLN A 41 -2.40 -2.80 13.06
CA GLN A 41 -3.22 -3.52 12.09
C GLN A 41 -4.69 -3.51 12.53
N GLY A 42 -5.57 -3.09 11.60
CA GLY A 42 -7.01 -3.23 11.79
C GLY A 42 -7.48 -4.69 11.69
N TYR A 43 -8.76 -4.93 12.01
CA TYR A 43 -9.40 -6.23 11.84
C TYR A 43 -10.75 -6.10 11.13
N GLY A 44 -11.14 -7.16 10.43
CA GLY A 44 -12.46 -7.31 9.83
C GLY A 44 -13.26 -8.42 10.52
N ILE A 45 -14.59 -8.34 10.46
CA ILE A 45 -15.50 -9.37 10.94
C ILE A 45 -16.25 -9.91 9.73
N VAL A 46 -16.27 -11.23 9.58
CA VAL A 46 -16.95 -11.93 8.48
C VAL A 46 -17.87 -12.99 9.08
N SER A 47 -19.10 -13.06 8.58
CA SER A 47 -20.03 -14.13 8.94
C SER A 47 -19.58 -15.46 8.34
N ASP A 48 -19.82 -16.57 9.05
CA ASP A 48 -19.56 -17.93 8.54
C ASP A 48 -20.33 -18.26 7.24
N ARG A 49 -21.40 -17.50 6.95
CA ARG A 49 -22.19 -17.62 5.72
C ARG A 49 -21.61 -16.86 4.54
N MET A 50 -20.65 -15.96 4.76
CA MET A 50 -20.09 -15.10 3.72
C MET A 50 -18.80 -15.74 3.20
N HIS A 51 -18.76 -16.00 1.91
CA HIS A 51 -17.69 -16.72 1.24
C HIS A 51 -16.94 -15.82 0.27
N ASN A 52 -15.76 -16.28 -0.12
CA ASN A 52 -14.84 -15.59 -1.02
C ASN A 52 -14.25 -14.28 -0.47
N VAL A 53 -14.41 -14.01 0.83
CA VAL A 53 -13.72 -12.92 1.52
C VAL A 53 -12.29 -13.35 1.86
N VAL A 54 -11.30 -12.57 1.46
CA VAL A 54 -9.88 -12.88 1.73
C VAL A 54 -9.53 -12.71 3.20
N ARG A 55 -8.57 -13.50 3.69
CA ARG A 55 -8.14 -13.50 5.10
C ARG A 55 -7.45 -12.20 5.55
N SER A 56 -6.80 -11.50 4.62
CA SER A 56 -6.03 -10.30 4.91
C SER A 56 -6.23 -9.30 3.79
N MET A 57 -6.42 -8.03 4.16
CA MET A 57 -6.61 -6.94 3.21
C MET A 57 -5.58 -5.85 3.52
N PRO A 58 -4.78 -5.40 2.54
CA PRO A 58 -4.02 -4.17 2.70
C PRO A 58 -4.98 -3.00 2.95
N GLU A 59 -4.72 -2.21 3.99
CA GLU A 59 -5.38 -0.91 4.15
C GLU A 59 -4.82 0.04 3.08
N SER A 60 -5.72 0.77 2.41
CA SER A 60 -5.31 1.84 1.54
C SER A 60 -6.38 2.92 1.45
N HIS A 61 -5.97 4.18 1.58
CA HIS A 61 -6.82 5.33 1.27
C HIS A 61 -6.92 5.66 -0.23
N ILE A 62 -5.98 5.17 -1.05
CA ILE A 62 -5.95 5.45 -2.50
C ILE A 62 -6.80 4.40 -3.24
N TYR A 63 -6.73 3.15 -2.82
CA TYR A 63 -7.59 2.08 -3.30
C TYR A 63 -8.37 1.48 -2.12
N ASN A 64 -9.43 2.19 -1.74
CA ASN A 64 -10.22 1.95 -0.51
C ASN A 64 -10.51 0.48 -0.24
N THR A 65 -10.07 -0.02 0.91
CA THR A 65 -10.42 -1.35 1.42
C THR A 65 -11.95 -1.45 1.63
N PRO A 66 -12.64 -2.53 1.20
CA PRO A 66 -12.13 -3.80 0.68
C PRO A 66 -11.99 -3.89 -0.86
N ALA A 67 -12.07 -2.79 -1.60
CA ALA A 67 -12.11 -2.82 -3.07
C ALA A 67 -10.97 -3.62 -3.76
N PRO A 68 -9.71 -3.65 -3.26
CA PRO A 68 -8.64 -4.48 -3.85
C PRO A 68 -8.88 -5.98 -3.87
N THR A 69 -9.93 -6.45 -3.20
CA THR A 69 -10.25 -7.87 -3.03
C THR A 69 -11.42 -8.32 -3.90
N ASN A 70 -11.88 -7.46 -4.82
CA ASN A 70 -13.02 -7.68 -5.70
C ASN A 70 -14.31 -8.08 -4.96
N PRO A 71 -14.88 -7.20 -4.12
CA PRO A 71 -16.07 -7.50 -3.32
C PRO A 71 -17.28 -7.96 -4.13
N GLU A 72 -17.35 -7.63 -5.42
CA GLU A 72 -18.37 -8.12 -6.35
C GLU A 72 -18.36 -9.65 -6.54
N GLN A 73 -17.27 -10.31 -6.17
CA GLN A 73 -17.16 -11.77 -6.19
C GLN A 73 -17.56 -12.43 -4.87
N TYR A 74 -17.92 -11.65 -3.85
CA TYR A 74 -18.37 -12.22 -2.58
C TYR A 74 -19.78 -12.76 -2.71
N PHE A 75 -20.07 -13.83 -1.96
CA PHE A 75 -21.41 -14.42 -1.95
C PHE A 75 -21.77 -15.00 -0.59
N GLN A 76 -23.07 -15.07 -0.31
CA GLN A 76 -23.59 -15.66 0.92
C GLN A 76 -24.26 -17.01 0.65
N THR A 77 -24.13 -17.94 1.58
CA THR A 77 -24.94 -19.17 1.62
C THR A 77 -26.13 -19.01 2.55
N GLY A 78 -27.24 -19.70 2.23
CA GLY A 78 -28.42 -19.82 3.11
C GLY A 78 -28.14 -20.63 4.37
#